data_AF-A0A9P9Q8U2-F1
#
_entry.id   AF-A0A9P9Q8U2-F1
#
_cell.length_a   1.000
_cell.length_b   1.000
_cell.length_c   1.000
_cell.angle_alpha   90.00
_cell.angle_beta   90.00
_cell.angle_gamma   90.00
#
_symmetry.space_group_name_H-M   'P 1'
#
loop_
_entity.id
_entity.type
_entity.pdbx_description
1 polymer ?
#
loop_
_entity_poly.entity_id
_entity_poly.type
_entity_poly.pdbx_seq_one_letter_code
_entity_poly.pdbx_strand_id
1 'polypeptide(L)'
;MSFSSLVSDIAYRASERPERPERPDFRSQASEARSTRSYASTAATSVSIAGDIKSQLHGGYSHPLSRAWQAERQLTKSMLIYPLFISDQPDEETLIPSLPNQHRRGLNKVVPYLTPLVAKGLKSVILFGVPVAPGAKDALGSNADDPKGPVIRAIRLLRRAFPDLFIVADVCLCEYTSHGHCGILRDDGSLNNALSVERISDVAMSYAQAGAHCVAPSDMNDGRIRAIKLKLIEAGIAHQIVLMSYSAKFSGCLYGPFRDAAGSCPSFGDRRCYQLPPGGRGLARRAITRDINEGADIIMVKPASQYLDIISDAKEIGKDMPIAAYQVSGEYAMIHAAAAAGVFDLRQMAEEATQGILRAGASIVVSYFTPEFLDWLSN
;
A
#
# COMPACT_ATOMS: atom_id res chain seq x y z
N MET A 1 -11.06 -10.42 26.02
CA MET A 1 -10.89 -9.15 26.74
C MET A 1 -10.70 -8.05 25.70
N SER A 2 -11.54 -7.01 25.73
CA SER A 2 -11.60 -5.97 24.70
C SER A 2 -10.44 -4.99 24.82
N PHE A 3 -9.87 -4.58 23.69
CA PHE A 3 -8.79 -3.58 23.55
C PHE A 3 -9.11 -2.24 24.24
N SER A 4 -10.39 -1.99 24.54
CA SER A 4 -10.88 -0.76 25.19
C SER A 4 -10.45 -0.60 26.65
N SER A 5 -10.12 -1.67 27.38
CA SER A 5 -9.84 -1.56 28.83
C SER A 5 -8.38 -1.25 29.17
N LEU A 6 -7.46 -1.30 28.19
CA LEU A 6 -6.02 -1.08 28.44
C LEU A 6 -5.59 0.39 28.31
N VAL A 7 -6.37 1.23 27.62
CA VAL A 7 -6.00 2.62 27.32
C VAL A 7 -6.30 3.57 28.48
N SER A 8 -7.25 3.20 29.36
CA SER A 8 -7.69 4.02 30.48
C SER A 8 -6.68 4.10 31.65
N ASP A 9 -5.77 3.14 31.81
CA ASP A 9 -4.87 3.08 32.97
C ASP A 9 -3.57 3.90 32.82
N ILE A 10 -3.20 4.33 31.61
CA ILE A 10 -1.94 5.05 31.37
C ILE A 10 -2.10 6.57 31.60
N ALA A 11 -3.32 7.11 31.53
CA ALA A 11 -3.56 8.55 31.59
C ALA A 11 -3.50 9.18 33.00
N TYR A 12 -3.50 8.38 34.08
CA TYR A 12 -3.74 8.90 35.44
C TYR A 12 -2.48 9.24 36.27
N ARG A 13 -1.27 9.22 35.70
CA ARG A 13 -0.01 9.41 36.47
C ARG A 13 0.83 10.64 36.11
N ALA A 14 0.32 11.60 35.34
CA ALA A 14 1.14 12.72 34.85
C ALA A 14 0.68 14.13 35.26
N SER A 15 -0.25 14.29 36.19
CA SER A 15 -0.73 15.61 36.62
C SER A 15 -0.28 15.95 38.03
N GLU A 16 0.98 16.38 38.20
CA GLU A 16 1.40 17.22 39.35
C GLU A 16 2.82 17.77 39.14
N ARG A 17 2.95 19.01 38.63
CA ARG A 17 4.11 19.90 38.85
C ARG A 17 3.68 21.37 38.82
N PRO A 18 4.16 22.23 39.75
CA PRO A 18 3.77 23.63 39.82
C PRO A 18 4.68 24.58 39.01
N GLU A 19 4.15 25.78 38.78
CA GLU A 19 4.61 26.90 37.95
C GLU A 19 5.96 27.53 38.35
N ARG A 20 6.63 28.18 37.37
CA ARG A 20 7.82 29.05 37.56
C ARG A 20 7.45 30.52 37.34
N PRO A 21 7.96 31.48 38.16
CA PRO A 21 7.82 32.90 37.88
C PRO A 21 9.03 33.52 37.14
N GLU A 22 8.79 34.69 36.54
CA GLU A 22 9.67 35.45 35.63
C GLU A 22 10.71 36.39 36.31
N ARG A 23 11.79 36.64 35.54
CA ARG A 23 12.86 37.69 35.43
C ARG A 23 13.03 38.84 36.45
N PRO A 24 14.24 39.48 36.52
CA PRO A 24 14.46 40.69 35.70
C PRO A 24 15.90 40.95 35.16
N ASP A 25 15.97 41.92 34.24
CA ASP A 25 17.09 42.50 33.50
C ASP A 25 18.20 43.17 34.34
N PHE A 26 19.43 43.22 33.78
CA PHE A 26 20.42 44.24 34.12
C PHE A 26 21.16 44.77 32.86
N ARG A 27 21.07 46.09 32.66
CA ARG A 27 21.90 46.92 31.77
C ARG A 27 22.96 47.67 32.59
N SER A 28 24.20 47.74 32.09
CA SER A 28 25.15 48.85 32.30
C SER A 28 26.24 48.76 31.20
N GLN A 29 26.25 49.70 30.26
CA GLN A 29 27.04 50.95 30.17
C GLN A 29 28.57 50.81 29.95
N ALA A 30 29.01 51.54 28.91
CA ALA A 30 30.28 51.56 28.22
C ALA A 30 31.51 52.07 29.01
N SER A 31 32.72 51.75 28.51
CA SER A 31 33.79 52.75 28.33
C SER A 31 34.79 52.34 27.24
N GLU A 32 35.30 53.35 26.55
CA GLU A 32 36.16 53.32 25.36
C GLU A 32 37.63 52.99 25.65
N ALA A 33 38.33 52.39 24.68
CA ALA A 33 39.72 52.76 24.36
C ALA A 33 40.09 52.34 22.92
N ARG A 34 40.41 53.34 22.08
CA ARG A 34 41.02 53.19 20.76
C ARG A 34 42.43 52.61 20.88
N SER A 35 42.74 51.63 20.04
CA SER A 35 44.12 51.29 19.66
C SER A 35 44.15 50.95 18.17
N THR A 36 44.68 51.86 17.38
CA THR A 36 45.04 51.65 15.98
C THR A 36 46.18 50.63 15.91
N ARG A 37 45.89 49.44 15.38
CA ARG A 37 46.92 48.50 14.92
C ARG A 37 46.59 48.02 13.52
N SER A 38 47.39 48.52 12.58
CA SER A 38 48.06 47.73 11.54
C SER A 38 47.20 46.70 10.81
N TYR A 39 46.77 47.02 9.59
CA TYR A 39 46.45 46.01 8.57
C TYR A 39 47.75 45.34 8.10
N ALA A 40 48.35 44.54 8.99
CA ALA A 40 49.38 43.58 8.62
C ALA A 40 48.68 42.23 8.46
N SER A 41 48.60 41.81 7.21
CA SER A 41 48.38 40.42 6.81
C SER A 41 49.28 39.50 7.62
N THR A 42 48.74 38.86 8.65
CA THR A 42 49.41 37.73 9.31
C THR A 42 48.41 36.70 9.76
N ALA A 43 48.90 35.47 9.66
CA ALA A 43 48.33 34.25 10.16
C ALA A 43 47.08 33.82 9.38
N ALA A 44 47.33 32.89 8.45
CA ALA A 44 46.56 31.67 8.39
C ALA A 44 45.73 31.51 9.65
N THR A 45 44.41 31.69 9.54
CA THR A 45 43.49 31.06 10.48
C THR A 45 43.89 29.60 10.45
N SER A 46 44.70 29.21 11.42
CA SER A 46 45.00 27.85 11.79
C SER A 46 43.67 27.28 12.14
N VAL A 47 42.99 26.77 11.13
CA VAL A 47 41.73 26.11 11.36
C VAL A 47 42.13 24.80 12.02
N SER A 48 42.17 24.83 13.35
CA SER A 48 41.94 23.65 14.18
C SER A 48 40.49 23.23 13.90
N ILE A 49 40.22 22.67 12.72
CA ILE A 49 38.94 22.04 12.41
C ILE A 49 39.04 20.69 13.07
N ALA A 50 38.53 20.57 14.29
CA ALA A 50 38.43 19.32 15.03
C ALA A 50 37.42 18.34 14.39
N GLY A 51 37.43 18.17 13.06
CA GLY A 51 36.55 17.28 12.32
C GLY A 51 37.13 16.89 10.96
N ASP A 52 37.27 15.58 10.73
CA ASP A 52 37.59 15.01 9.41
C ASP A 52 36.54 15.45 8.39
N ILE A 53 36.98 15.88 7.19
CA ILE A 53 36.12 16.28 6.06
C ILE A 53 35.12 15.17 5.74
N LYS A 54 35.55 13.91 5.81
CA LYS A 54 34.70 12.74 5.53
C LYS A 54 33.50 12.63 6.46
N SER A 55 33.54 13.27 7.63
CA SER A 55 32.47 13.25 8.62
C SER A 55 31.47 14.41 8.47
N GLN A 56 31.70 15.37 7.56
CA GLN A 56 30.89 16.59 7.43
C GLN A 56 29.70 16.41 6.48
N LEU A 57 28.59 15.84 6.98
CA LEU A 57 27.39 15.57 6.17
C LEU A 57 26.29 16.64 6.31
N HIS A 58 26.32 17.47 7.36
CA HIS A 58 25.24 18.42 7.69
C HIS A 58 24.91 19.40 6.55
N GLY A 59 25.90 19.73 5.70
CA GLY A 59 25.70 20.59 4.53
C GLY A 59 24.68 20.02 3.53
N GLY A 60 24.55 18.69 3.42
CA GLY A 60 23.63 18.05 2.48
C GLY A 60 22.15 18.16 2.85
N TYR A 61 21.81 18.48 4.10
CA TYR A 61 20.44 18.44 4.62
C TYR A 61 20.07 19.64 5.53
N SER A 62 20.88 20.70 5.52
CA SER A 62 20.67 21.91 6.33
C SER A 62 19.46 22.75 5.89
N HIS A 63 19.05 22.69 4.62
CA HIS A 63 17.94 23.46 4.05
C HIS A 63 16.75 22.54 3.68
N PRO A 64 15.48 22.99 3.77
CA PRO A 64 14.32 22.19 3.34
C PRO A 64 14.46 21.60 1.93
N LEU A 65 14.90 22.41 0.97
CA LEU A 65 15.15 21.95 -0.40
C LEU A 65 16.29 20.92 -0.49
N SER A 66 17.37 21.10 0.28
CA SER A 66 18.49 20.16 0.24
C SER A 66 18.11 18.80 0.83
N ARG A 67 17.23 18.75 1.84
CA ARG A 67 16.61 17.51 2.32
C ARG A 67 15.78 16.82 1.24
N ALA A 68 14.97 17.58 0.50
CA ALA A 68 14.14 17.02 -0.57
C ALA A 68 14.97 16.45 -1.73
N TRP A 69 16.15 17.02 -2.01
CA TRP A 69 17.08 16.50 -3.03
C TRP A 69 17.76 15.19 -2.66
N GLN A 70 17.80 14.81 -1.37
CA GLN A 70 18.35 13.52 -0.94
C GLN A 70 17.43 12.34 -1.31
N ALA A 71 16.15 12.60 -1.61
CA ALA A 71 15.23 11.56 -2.03
C ALA A 71 15.47 11.18 -3.49
N GLU A 72 15.77 9.91 -3.75
CA GLU A 72 15.88 9.38 -5.12
C GLU A 72 14.54 9.42 -5.87
N ARG A 73 13.43 9.47 -5.14
CA ARG A 73 12.07 9.60 -5.68
C ARG A 73 11.19 10.39 -4.73
N GLN A 74 10.43 11.33 -5.29
CA GLN A 74 9.39 12.06 -4.56
C GLN A 74 8.00 11.46 -4.85
N LEU A 75 7.13 11.44 -3.85
CA LEU A 75 5.76 10.97 -4.01
C LEU A 75 4.99 11.91 -4.95
N THR A 76 4.24 11.35 -5.90
CA THR A 76 3.33 12.10 -6.77
C THR A 76 1.96 11.42 -6.79
N LYS A 77 0.90 12.17 -7.12
CA LYS A 77 -0.48 11.65 -7.13
C LYS A 77 -0.66 10.44 -8.06
N SER A 78 0.06 10.37 -9.18
CA SER A 78 0.00 9.26 -10.14
C SER A 78 0.63 7.96 -9.64
N MET A 79 1.39 7.99 -8.54
CA MET A 79 1.95 6.78 -7.93
C MET A 79 0.91 6.04 -7.07
N LEU A 80 -0.21 6.67 -6.74
CA LEU A 80 -1.21 6.14 -5.81
C LEU A 80 -2.25 5.28 -6.53
N ILE A 81 -2.52 4.10 -5.96
CA ILE A 81 -3.63 3.23 -6.34
C ILE A 81 -4.57 3.11 -5.15
N TYR A 82 -5.83 3.50 -5.33
CA TYR A 82 -6.81 3.47 -4.25
C TYR A 82 -7.63 2.16 -4.23
N PRO A 83 -7.62 1.40 -3.11
CA PRO A 83 -8.47 0.21 -2.96
C PRO A 83 -9.96 0.54 -2.83
N LEU A 84 -10.81 -0.23 -3.52
CA LEU A 84 -12.27 -0.11 -3.45
C LEU A 84 -12.92 -1.47 -3.19
N PHE A 85 -13.86 -1.52 -2.24
CA PHE A 85 -14.67 -2.69 -1.93
C PHE A 85 -16.05 -2.56 -2.58
N ILE A 86 -16.33 -3.40 -3.58
CA ILE A 86 -17.51 -3.30 -4.43
C ILE A 86 -18.52 -4.37 -4.05
N SER A 87 -19.70 -3.94 -3.60
CA SER A 87 -20.83 -4.83 -3.28
C SER A 87 -21.65 -5.20 -4.51
N ASP A 88 -22.32 -6.36 -4.44
CA ASP A 88 -23.37 -6.75 -5.38
C ASP A 88 -24.70 -6.01 -5.12
N GLN A 89 -24.89 -5.42 -3.92
CA GLN A 89 -26.01 -4.56 -3.57
C GLN A 89 -25.82 -3.14 -4.14
N PRO A 90 -26.63 -2.68 -5.13
CA PRO A 90 -26.33 -1.46 -5.90
C PRO A 90 -26.24 -0.17 -5.08
N ASP A 91 -27.04 -0.02 -4.02
CA ASP A 91 -27.13 1.20 -3.22
C ASP A 91 -26.37 1.12 -1.88
N GLU A 92 -25.61 0.04 -1.64
CA GLU A 92 -24.89 -0.13 -0.38
C GLU A 92 -23.82 0.96 -0.17
N GLU A 93 -23.72 1.45 1.06
CA GLU A 93 -22.66 2.34 1.52
C GLU A 93 -22.38 2.07 3.00
N THR A 94 -21.77 0.92 3.27
CA THR A 94 -21.55 0.43 4.62
C THR A 94 -20.13 0.75 5.08
N LEU A 95 -20.00 1.50 6.18
CA LEU A 95 -18.71 1.74 6.83
C LEU A 95 -18.09 0.42 7.30
N ILE A 96 -16.78 0.27 7.14
CA ILE A 96 -16.02 -0.89 7.63
C ILE A 96 -15.35 -0.48 8.96
N PRO A 97 -15.85 -0.91 10.14
CA PRO A 97 -15.38 -0.35 11.41
C PRO A 97 -13.90 -0.59 11.70
N SER A 98 -13.36 -1.73 11.28
CA SER A 98 -11.95 -2.07 11.49
C SER A 98 -11.00 -1.35 10.51
N LEU A 99 -11.54 -0.71 9.48
CA LEU A 99 -10.78 -0.02 8.44
C LEU A 99 -11.26 1.44 8.32
N PRO A 100 -10.72 2.35 9.16
CA PRO A 100 -11.23 3.72 9.32
C PRO A 100 -11.49 4.45 7.99
N ASN A 101 -12.63 5.13 7.90
CA ASN A 101 -13.09 5.90 6.73
C ASN A 101 -13.38 5.08 5.44
N GLN A 102 -13.09 3.77 5.41
CA GLN A 102 -13.35 2.94 4.25
C GLN A 102 -14.75 2.34 4.30
N HIS A 103 -15.36 2.19 3.13
CA HIS A 103 -16.72 1.66 3.00
C HIS A 103 -16.76 0.56 1.94
N ARG A 104 -17.66 -0.40 2.15
CA ARG A 104 -18.15 -1.26 1.09
C ARG A 104 -19.25 -0.51 0.34
N ARG A 105 -19.10 -0.39 -0.98
CA ARG A 105 -19.97 0.44 -1.83
C ARG A 105 -20.61 -0.35 -2.95
N GLY A 106 -21.89 -0.13 -3.16
CA GLY A 106 -22.63 -0.56 -4.33
C GLY A 106 -22.33 0.31 -5.55
N LEU A 107 -22.65 -0.21 -6.74
CA LEU A 107 -22.33 0.46 -8.00
C LEU A 107 -22.94 1.86 -8.15
N ASN A 108 -24.13 2.11 -7.59
CA ASN A 108 -24.79 3.42 -7.66
C ASN A 108 -24.05 4.48 -6.83
N LYS A 109 -23.19 4.05 -5.89
CA LYS A 109 -22.44 4.93 -4.98
C LYS A 109 -21.01 5.18 -5.43
N VAL A 110 -20.42 4.26 -6.20
CA VAL A 110 -18.99 4.31 -6.57
C VAL A 110 -18.67 5.54 -7.44
N VAL A 111 -19.45 5.83 -8.48
CA VAL A 111 -19.17 6.97 -9.37
C VAL A 111 -19.31 8.32 -8.64
N PRO A 112 -20.41 8.60 -7.91
CA PRO A 112 -20.50 9.82 -7.10
C PRO A 112 -19.33 9.98 -6.13
N TYR A 113 -18.90 8.88 -5.48
CA TYR A 113 -17.79 8.90 -4.53
C TYR A 113 -16.43 9.19 -5.18
N LEU A 114 -16.15 8.60 -6.35
CA LEU A 114 -14.88 8.79 -7.04
C LEU A 114 -14.78 10.13 -7.78
N THR A 115 -15.89 10.72 -8.20
CA THR A 115 -15.91 11.99 -8.94
C THR A 115 -15.03 13.08 -8.31
N PRO A 116 -15.18 13.42 -7.01
CA PRO A 116 -14.30 14.41 -6.39
C PRO A 116 -12.84 13.95 -6.28
N LEU A 117 -12.57 12.66 -6.11
CA LEU A 117 -11.18 12.14 -6.03
C LEU A 117 -10.48 12.21 -7.38
N VAL A 118 -11.18 11.89 -8.47
CA VAL A 118 -10.68 12.04 -9.84
C VAL A 118 -10.39 13.51 -10.14
N ALA A 119 -11.27 14.43 -9.75
CA ALA A 119 -11.03 15.87 -9.87
C ALA A 119 -9.79 16.34 -9.09
N LYS A 120 -9.48 15.71 -7.95
CA LYS A 120 -8.25 15.96 -7.15
C LYS A 120 -7.00 15.28 -7.71
N GLY A 121 -7.11 14.50 -8.79
CA GLY A 121 -5.98 13.87 -9.48
C GLY A 121 -5.83 12.36 -9.25
N LEU A 122 -6.83 11.65 -8.72
CA LEU A 122 -6.81 10.19 -8.65
C LEU A 122 -6.63 9.59 -10.04
N LYS A 123 -5.57 8.79 -10.23
CA LYS A 123 -5.26 8.15 -11.52
C LYS A 123 -5.54 6.66 -11.57
N SER A 124 -5.62 5.97 -10.44
CA SER A 124 -5.76 4.52 -10.42
C SER A 124 -6.56 4.01 -9.23
N VAL A 125 -7.34 2.95 -9.47
CA VAL A 125 -8.08 2.22 -8.43
C VAL A 125 -7.80 0.72 -8.56
N ILE A 126 -7.87 0.01 -7.43
CA ILE A 126 -7.88 -1.46 -7.41
C ILE A 126 -9.20 -1.97 -6.82
N LEU A 127 -9.88 -2.82 -7.58
CA LEU A 127 -11.22 -3.33 -7.25
C LEU A 127 -11.15 -4.67 -6.51
N PHE A 128 -11.87 -4.75 -5.39
CA PHE A 128 -12.15 -5.98 -4.64
C PHE A 128 -13.65 -6.21 -4.63
N GLY A 129 -14.11 -7.33 -5.18
CA GLY A 129 -15.52 -7.73 -5.14
C GLY A 129 -15.89 -8.28 -3.77
N VAL A 130 -17.03 -7.86 -3.24
CA VAL A 130 -17.56 -8.33 -1.96
C VAL A 130 -18.99 -8.80 -2.17
N PRO A 131 -19.19 -10.00 -2.75
CA PRO A 131 -20.52 -10.54 -2.94
C PRO A 131 -21.16 -10.85 -1.57
N VAL A 132 -22.32 -10.25 -1.29
CA VAL A 132 -23.06 -10.47 -0.04
C VAL A 132 -24.37 -11.23 -0.26
N ALA A 133 -24.78 -11.45 -1.51
CA ALA A 133 -25.98 -12.23 -1.81
C ALA A 133 -25.86 -13.68 -1.31
N PRO A 134 -26.95 -14.28 -0.77
CA PRO A 134 -26.97 -15.70 -0.42
C PRO A 134 -26.63 -16.59 -1.62
N GLY A 135 -25.80 -17.61 -1.41
CA GLY A 135 -25.35 -18.52 -2.47
C GLY A 135 -24.31 -17.93 -3.41
N ALA A 136 -23.82 -16.70 -3.15
CA ALA A 136 -22.79 -16.10 -3.99
C ALA A 136 -21.39 -16.72 -3.81
N LYS A 137 -21.21 -17.62 -2.84
CA LYS A 137 -19.96 -18.33 -2.59
C LYS A 137 -20.14 -19.84 -2.71
N ASP A 138 -19.21 -20.49 -3.40
CA ASP A 138 -19.16 -21.95 -3.56
C ASP A 138 -17.72 -22.47 -3.45
N ALA A 139 -17.48 -23.78 -3.61
CA ALA A 139 -16.13 -24.33 -3.46
C ALA A 139 -15.14 -23.94 -4.58
N LEU A 140 -15.64 -23.44 -5.71
CA LEU A 140 -14.82 -23.16 -6.91
C LEU A 140 -14.63 -21.66 -7.17
N GLY A 141 -15.32 -20.81 -6.39
CA GLY A 141 -15.38 -19.38 -6.64
C GLY A 141 -16.04 -19.07 -7.98
N SER A 142 -17.13 -19.75 -8.34
CA SER A 142 -17.76 -19.60 -9.68
C SER A 142 -18.18 -18.17 -10.00
N ASN A 143 -18.52 -17.37 -8.98
CA ASN A 143 -18.94 -15.98 -9.16
C ASN A 143 -17.78 -14.98 -9.25
N ALA A 144 -16.52 -15.43 -9.16
CA ALA A 144 -15.36 -14.55 -9.27
C ALA A 144 -15.31 -13.79 -10.60
N ASP A 145 -15.84 -14.37 -11.67
CA ASP A 145 -15.91 -13.78 -13.01
C ASP A 145 -17.33 -13.74 -13.58
N ASP A 146 -18.36 -13.75 -12.71
CA ASP A 146 -19.73 -13.54 -13.15
C ASP A 146 -19.84 -12.19 -13.88
N PRO A 147 -20.27 -12.15 -15.16
CA PRO A 147 -20.47 -10.90 -15.89
C PRO A 147 -21.46 -9.93 -15.22
N LYS A 148 -22.30 -10.43 -14.31
CA LYS A 148 -23.23 -9.66 -13.46
C LYS A 148 -22.67 -9.38 -12.07
N GLY A 149 -21.52 -9.93 -11.72
CA GLY A 149 -20.83 -9.75 -10.45
C GLY A 149 -20.29 -8.34 -10.25
N PRO A 150 -19.94 -7.98 -9.00
CA PRO A 150 -19.59 -6.61 -8.62
C PRO A 150 -18.38 -6.06 -9.39
N VAL A 151 -17.32 -6.85 -9.56
CA VAL A 151 -16.07 -6.39 -10.19
C VAL A 151 -16.27 -6.08 -11.67
N ILE A 152 -16.82 -7.01 -12.46
CA ILE A 152 -17.02 -6.81 -13.90
C ILE A 152 -17.97 -5.64 -14.18
N ARG A 153 -19.06 -5.53 -13.40
CA ARG A 153 -19.97 -4.38 -13.55
C ARG A 153 -19.29 -3.05 -13.16
N ALA A 154 -18.46 -3.04 -12.12
CA ALA A 154 -17.68 -1.86 -11.73
C ALA A 154 -16.65 -1.47 -12.80
N ILE A 155 -15.92 -2.42 -13.38
CA ILE A 155 -14.99 -2.17 -14.49
C ILE A 155 -15.72 -1.44 -15.62
N ARG A 156 -16.82 -2.00 -16.13
CA ARG A 156 -17.59 -1.41 -17.24
C ARG A 156 -18.19 -0.05 -16.89
N LEU A 157 -18.62 0.13 -15.64
CA LEU A 157 -19.14 1.41 -15.15
C LEU A 157 -18.04 2.48 -15.13
N LEU A 158 -16.89 2.17 -14.53
CA LEU A 158 -15.76 3.09 -14.38
C LEU A 158 -15.09 3.41 -15.71
N ARG A 159 -14.98 2.46 -16.63
CA ARG A 159 -14.50 2.73 -18.00
C ARG A 159 -15.33 3.78 -18.73
N ARG A 160 -16.65 3.78 -18.50
CA ARG A 160 -17.57 4.77 -19.10
C ARG A 160 -17.55 6.10 -18.37
N ALA A 161 -17.56 6.08 -17.03
CA ALA A 161 -17.64 7.29 -16.22
C ALA A 161 -16.31 8.06 -16.17
N PHE A 162 -15.18 7.36 -16.16
CA PHE A 162 -13.84 7.92 -16.05
C PHE A 162 -12.88 7.26 -17.06
N PRO A 163 -12.92 7.67 -18.35
CA PRO A 163 -12.13 7.02 -19.41
C PRO A 163 -10.61 7.00 -19.15
N ASP A 164 -10.08 8.00 -18.43
CA ASP A 164 -8.66 8.13 -18.09
C ASP A 164 -8.27 7.45 -16.77
N LEU A 165 -9.22 6.89 -16.02
CA LEU A 165 -8.93 6.21 -14.77
C LEU A 165 -8.34 4.83 -15.08
N PHE A 166 -7.15 4.57 -14.55
CA PHE A 166 -6.52 3.25 -14.64
C PHE A 166 -7.22 2.29 -13.67
N ILE A 167 -7.61 1.11 -14.16
CA ILE A 167 -8.46 0.17 -13.42
C ILE A 167 -7.68 -1.11 -13.25
N VAL A 168 -7.36 -1.41 -11.99
CA VAL A 168 -6.75 -2.66 -11.56
C VAL A 168 -7.86 -3.55 -10.98
N ALA A 169 -7.90 -4.82 -11.38
CA ALA A 169 -8.77 -5.81 -10.75
C ALA A 169 -7.92 -6.82 -9.96
N ASP A 170 -8.21 -7.00 -8.67
CA ASP A 170 -7.60 -8.09 -7.89
C ASP A 170 -8.12 -9.43 -8.42
N VAL A 171 -7.20 -10.36 -8.69
CA VAL A 171 -7.54 -11.71 -9.15
C VAL A 171 -7.25 -12.70 -8.01
N CYS A 172 -8.30 -13.19 -7.38
CA CYS A 172 -8.25 -14.17 -6.30
C CYS A 172 -9.61 -14.86 -6.16
N LEU A 173 -9.66 -15.99 -5.45
CA LEU A 173 -10.91 -16.71 -5.18
C LEU A 173 -11.41 -16.55 -3.73
N CYS A 174 -10.67 -15.86 -2.85
CA CYS A 174 -10.99 -15.91 -1.42
C CYS A 174 -12.27 -15.15 -1.02
N GLU A 175 -12.67 -14.17 -1.83
CA GLU A 175 -13.94 -13.44 -1.67
C GLU A 175 -15.13 -14.27 -2.16
N TYR A 176 -14.89 -15.25 -3.04
CA TYR A 176 -15.92 -16.00 -3.76
C TYR A 176 -16.02 -17.47 -3.34
N THR A 177 -15.06 -17.97 -2.57
CA THR A 177 -15.07 -19.35 -2.09
C THR A 177 -15.82 -19.47 -0.77
N SER A 178 -16.58 -20.55 -0.60
CA SER A 178 -17.30 -20.86 0.65
C SER A 178 -16.37 -21.10 1.84
N HIS A 179 -15.14 -21.55 1.57
CA HIS A 179 -14.10 -21.81 2.58
C HIS A 179 -13.12 -20.62 2.79
N GLY A 180 -13.19 -19.56 1.97
CA GLY A 180 -12.34 -18.37 2.12
C GLY A 180 -10.84 -18.55 1.82
N HIS A 181 -10.46 -19.62 1.12
CA HIS A 181 -9.08 -19.83 0.65
C HIS A 181 -8.87 -19.22 -0.74
N CYS A 182 -7.62 -18.95 -1.11
CA CYS A 182 -7.28 -18.25 -2.35
C CYS A 182 -7.33 -19.13 -3.61
N GLY A 183 -7.66 -20.41 -3.47
CA GLY A 183 -7.69 -21.38 -4.56
C GLY A 183 -8.63 -22.55 -4.27
N ILE A 184 -8.73 -23.46 -5.22
CA ILE A 184 -9.51 -24.70 -5.14
C ILE A 184 -8.77 -25.70 -4.24
N LEU A 185 -9.50 -26.36 -3.36
CA LEU A 185 -8.94 -27.36 -2.43
C LEU A 185 -9.16 -28.79 -2.94
N ARG A 186 -8.29 -29.71 -2.53
CA ARG A 186 -8.49 -31.16 -2.64
C ARG A 186 -9.39 -31.64 -1.50
N ASP A 187 -9.81 -32.90 -1.57
CA ASP A 187 -10.63 -33.55 -0.53
C ASP A 187 -9.96 -33.55 0.86
N ASP A 188 -8.63 -33.55 0.92
CA ASP A 188 -7.84 -33.46 2.16
C ASP A 188 -7.69 -32.02 2.70
N GLY A 189 -8.30 -31.03 2.04
CA GLY A 189 -8.22 -29.61 2.39
C GLY A 189 -6.94 -28.92 1.92
N SER A 190 -6.01 -29.62 1.26
CA SER A 190 -4.81 -29.02 0.68
C SER A 190 -5.13 -28.24 -0.61
N LEU A 191 -4.29 -27.26 -0.95
CA LEU A 191 -4.46 -26.45 -2.16
C LEU A 191 -4.21 -27.28 -3.42
N ASN A 192 -5.21 -27.37 -4.30
CA ASN A 192 -5.05 -27.92 -5.64
C ASN A 192 -4.49 -26.85 -6.59
N ASN A 193 -3.16 -26.74 -6.67
CA ASN A 193 -2.48 -25.70 -7.43
C ASN A 193 -2.87 -25.70 -8.92
N ALA A 194 -2.97 -26.86 -9.57
CA ALA A 194 -3.27 -26.94 -11.01
C ALA A 194 -4.66 -26.38 -11.33
N LEU A 195 -5.69 -26.86 -10.65
CA LEU A 195 -7.06 -26.35 -10.83
C LEU A 195 -7.18 -24.89 -10.41
N SER A 196 -6.47 -24.48 -9.35
CA SER A 196 -6.46 -23.09 -8.89
C SER A 196 -5.88 -22.15 -9.93
N VAL A 197 -4.75 -22.50 -10.54
CA VAL A 197 -4.09 -21.71 -11.57
C VAL A 197 -4.97 -21.58 -12.81
N GLU A 198 -5.60 -22.66 -13.24
CA GLU A 198 -6.56 -22.65 -14.35
C GLU A 198 -7.71 -21.67 -14.06
N ARG A 199 -8.36 -21.84 -12.91
CA ARG A 199 -9.49 -20.99 -12.50
C ARG A 199 -9.11 -19.52 -12.34
N ILE A 200 -7.98 -19.22 -11.68
CA ILE A 200 -7.44 -17.87 -11.50
C ILE A 200 -7.17 -17.21 -12.86
N SER A 201 -6.65 -17.98 -13.82
CA SER A 201 -6.40 -17.46 -15.16
C SER A 201 -7.69 -17.18 -15.95
N ASP A 202 -8.76 -17.95 -15.77
CA ASP A 202 -10.08 -17.62 -16.33
C ASP A 202 -10.63 -16.32 -15.76
N VAL A 203 -10.53 -16.12 -14.44
CA VAL A 203 -10.98 -14.89 -13.79
C VAL A 203 -10.22 -13.67 -14.31
N ALA A 204 -8.89 -13.78 -14.43
CA ALA A 204 -8.07 -12.72 -15.00
C ALA A 204 -8.51 -12.37 -16.44
N MET A 205 -8.76 -13.38 -17.27
CA MET A 205 -9.22 -13.17 -18.64
C MET A 205 -10.57 -12.46 -18.69
N SER A 206 -11.52 -12.87 -17.85
CA SER A 206 -12.85 -12.24 -17.78
C SER A 206 -12.78 -10.77 -17.36
N TYR A 207 -11.92 -10.42 -16.41
CA TYR A 207 -11.70 -9.02 -16.02
C TYR A 207 -11.02 -8.20 -17.12
N ALA A 208 -10.03 -8.77 -17.81
CA ALA A 208 -9.37 -8.14 -18.95
C ALA A 208 -10.39 -7.86 -20.08
N GLN A 209 -11.21 -8.85 -20.44
CA GLN A 209 -12.27 -8.72 -21.45
C GLN A 209 -13.38 -7.76 -21.03
N ALA A 210 -13.62 -7.59 -19.73
CA ALA A 210 -14.54 -6.58 -19.21
C ALA A 210 -13.99 -5.15 -19.35
N GLY A 211 -12.69 -4.99 -19.62
CA GLY A 211 -12.03 -3.71 -19.83
C GLY A 211 -11.13 -3.25 -18.69
N ALA A 212 -10.69 -4.13 -17.79
CA ALA A 212 -9.65 -3.79 -16.81
C ALA A 212 -8.34 -3.49 -17.54
N HIS A 213 -7.66 -2.42 -17.14
CA HIS A 213 -6.35 -2.06 -17.70
C HIS A 213 -5.22 -2.94 -17.11
N CYS A 214 -5.46 -3.45 -15.90
CA CYS A 214 -4.52 -4.30 -15.19
C CYS A 214 -5.24 -5.39 -14.42
N VAL A 215 -4.68 -6.60 -14.46
CA VAL A 215 -5.08 -7.71 -13.60
C VAL A 215 -3.98 -7.98 -12.59
N ALA A 216 -4.36 -8.10 -11.32
CA ALA A 216 -3.44 -8.19 -10.20
C ALA A 216 -3.64 -9.48 -9.38
N PRO A 217 -3.06 -10.61 -9.79
CA PRO A 217 -3.23 -11.90 -9.12
C PRO A 217 -2.59 -11.93 -7.74
N SER A 218 -3.41 -12.11 -6.70
CA SER A 218 -3.02 -12.03 -5.30
C SER A 218 -3.06 -13.38 -4.57
N ASP A 219 -3.30 -14.45 -5.29
CA ASP A 219 -3.58 -15.81 -4.80
C ASP A 219 -2.35 -16.56 -4.27
N MET A 220 -1.15 -16.25 -4.78
CA MET A 220 0.13 -16.91 -4.48
C MET A 220 0.25 -18.38 -4.93
N ASN A 221 -0.56 -18.85 -5.88
CA ASN A 221 -0.35 -20.17 -6.50
C ASN A 221 0.93 -20.18 -7.36
N ASP A 222 1.58 -21.33 -7.45
CA ASP A 222 2.79 -21.48 -8.26
C ASP A 222 2.43 -21.55 -9.75
N GLY A 223 3.04 -20.70 -10.57
CA GLY A 223 2.86 -20.68 -12.03
C GLY A 223 1.65 -19.88 -12.55
N ARG A 224 0.90 -19.20 -11.68
CA ARG A 224 -0.30 -18.44 -12.11
C ARG A 224 0.02 -17.30 -13.09
N ILE A 225 1.19 -16.66 -12.97
CA ILE A 225 1.57 -15.54 -13.84
C ILE A 225 1.76 -16.04 -15.26
N ARG A 226 2.47 -17.17 -15.42
CA ARG A 226 2.64 -17.81 -16.72
C ARG A 226 1.30 -18.16 -17.35
N ALA A 227 0.40 -18.79 -16.59
CA ALA A 227 -0.90 -19.18 -17.11
C ALA A 227 -1.74 -17.97 -17.56
N ILE A 228 -1.79 -16.90 -16.76
CA ILE A 228 -2.48 -15.66 -17.13
C ILE A 228 -1.85 -15.04 -18.37
N LYS A 229 -0.52 -14.89 -18.41
CA LYS A 229 0.17 -14.25 -19.54
C LYS A 229 -0.04 -15.04 -20.84
N LEU A 230 0.00 -16.37 -20.80
CA LEU A 230 -0.28 -17.22 -21.96
C LEU A 230 -1.71 -17.04 -22.46
N LYS A 231 -2.72 -17.04 -21.59
CA LYS A 231 -4.11 -16.79 -22.01
C LYS A 231 -4.30 -15.39 -22.62
N LEU A 232 -3.64 -14.37 -22.07
CA LEU A 232 -3.66 -13.02 -22.64
C LEU A 232 -3.02 -12.97 -24.04
N ILE A 233 -1.94 -13.73 -24.26
CA ILE A 233 -1.28 -13.85 -25.57
C ILE A 233 -2.18 -14.58 -26.56
N GLU A 234 -2.74 -15.72 -26.17
CA GLU A 234 -3.63 -16.54 -27.01
C GLU A 234 -4.89 -15.77 -27.42
N ALA A 235 -5.43 -14.95 -26.52
CA ALA A 235 -6.56 -14.06 -26.82
C ALA A 235 -6.17 -12.82 -27.65
N GLY A 236 -4.89 -12.59 -27.91
CA GLY A 236 -4.39 -11.45 -28.69
C GLY A 236 -4.43 -10.10 -27.96
N ILE A 237 -4.68 -10.07 -26.64
CA ILE A 237 -4.86 -8.83 -25.85
C ILE A 237 -3.71 -8.55 -24.86
N ALA A 238 -2.66 -9.38 -24.83
CA ALA A 238 -1.51 -9.18 -23.95
C ALA A 238 -0.82 -7.81 -24.08
N HIS A 239 -0.92 -7.17 -25.25
CA HIS A 239 -0.36 -5.84 -25.50
C HIS A 239 -1.19 -4.69 -24.87
N GLN A 240 -2.37 -4.98 -24.32
CA GLN A 240 -3.30 -3.99 -23.75
C GLN A 240 -3.42 -4.10 -22.22
N ILE A 241 -2.98 -5.23 -21.64
CA ILE A 241 -3.28 -5.60 -20.26
C ILE A 241 -1.99 -5.70 -19.46
N VAL A 242 -1.89 -4.87 -18.41
CA VAL A 242 -0.78 -4.92 -17.46
C VAL A 242 -0.99 -6.09 -16.48
N LEU A 243 0.02 -6.92 -16.30
CA LEU A 243 0.01 -8.01 -15.33
C LEU A 243 0.81 -7.61 -14.07
N MET A 244 0.10 -7.25 -13.00
CA MET A 244 0.69 -6.80 -11.73
C MET A 244 0.70 -7.93 -10.71
N SER A 245 1.82 -8.64 -10.61
CA SER A 245 1.92 -9.78 -9.72
C SER A 245 2.09 -9.37 -8.26
N TYR A 246 1.31 -9.95 -7.35
CA TYR A 246 1.65 -10.00 -5.93
C TYR A 246 2.79 -11.00 -5.69
N SER A 247 3.98 -10.70 -6.20
CA SER A 247 5.10 -11.64 -6.23
C SER A 247 5.62 -12.03 -4.86
N ALA A 248 5.64 -11.07 -3.92
CA ALA A 248 6.06 -11.31 -2.55
C ALA A 248 4.93 -10.92 -1.58
N LYS A 249 3.93 -11.80 -1.48
CA LYS A 249 2.83 -11.67 -0.51
C LYS A 249 3.05 -12.60 0.68
N PHE A 250 3.27 -12.00 1.85
CA PHE A 250 3.54 -12.72 3.09
C PHE A 250 2.27 -13.07 3.85
N SER A 251 2.31 -14.18 4.57
CA SER A 251 1.36 -14.52 5.64
C SER A 251 1.65 -13.66 6.86
N GLY A 252 0.62 -13.28 7.61
CA GLY A 252 0.80 -12.43 8.79
C GLY A 252 -0.52 -11.91 9.36
N CYS A 253 -0.41 -11.09 10.41
CA CYS A 253 -1.54 -10.55 11.15
C CYS A 253 -2.08 -9.21 10.61
N LEU A 254 -1.41 -8.58 9.64
CA LEU A 254 -1.75 -7.24 9.14
C LEU A 254 -2.94 -7.21 8.15
N TYR A 255 -3.66 -8.33 7.99
CA TYR A 255 -4.80 -8.43 7.07
C TYR A 255 -6.17 -8.44 7.75
N GLY A 256 -6.23 -8.34 9.08
CA GLY A 256 -7.49 -8.42 9.83
C GLY A 256 -8.58 -7.51 9.27
N PRO A 257 -8.36 -6.18 9.18
CA PRO A 257 -9.39 -5.28 8.69
C PRO A 257 -9.82 -5.51 7.22
N PHE A 258 -8.91 -5.98 6.37
CA PHE A 258 -9.25 -6.37 5.00
C PHE A 258 -10.19 -7.58 4.96
N ARG A 259 -9.98 -8.57 5.85
CA ARG A 259 -10.85 -9.76 5.92
C ARG A 259 -12.27 -9.39 6.33
N ASP A 260 -12.42 -8.40 7.22
CA ASP A 260 -13.72 -7.86 7.58
C ASP A 260 -14.36 -7.13 6.39
N ALA A 261 -13.58 -6.29 5.70
CA ALA A 261 -14.04 -5.53 4.53
C ALA A 261 -14.51 -6.42 3.37
N ALA A 262 -13.75 -7.47 3.07
CA ALA A 262 -13.97 -8.37 1.94
C ALA A 262 -14.81 -9.61 2.28
N GLY A 263 -15.14 -9.81 3.57
CA GLY A 263 -15.83 -11.02 4.05
C GLY A 263 -15.07 -12.31 3.71
N SER A 264 -13.73 -12.29 3.75
CA SER A 264 -12.86 -13.35 3.24
C SER A 264 -12.07 -14.08 4.32
N CYS A 265 -12.56 -14.08 5.57
CA CYS A 265 -11.94 -14.85 6.64
C CYS A 265 -11.98 -16.37 6.29
N PRO A 266 -10.83 -17.10 6.33
CA PRO A 266 -10.83 -18.54 6.08
C PRO A 266 -11.74 -19.27 7.07
N SER A 267 -12.51 -20.24 6.57
CA SER A 267 -13.43 -21.03 7.40
C SER A 267 -12.70 -22.04 8.29
N PHE A 268 -11.48 -22.44 7.90
CA PHE A 268 -10.60 -23.31 8.68
C PHE A 268 -9.13 -23.06 8.32
N GLY A 269 -8.22 -23.52 9.18
CA GLY A 269 -6.79 -23.42 8.97
C GLY A 269 -6.27 -21.98 8.78
N ASP A 270 -5.20 -21.84 8.00
CA ASP A 270 -4.62 -20.56 7.65
C ASP A 270 -4.12 -20.54 6.19
N ARG A 271 -3.51 -19.42 5.78
CA ARG A 271 -3.00 -19.23 4.41
C ARG A 271 -1.48 -19.48 4.29
N ARG A 272 -0.84 -20.06 5.32
CA ARG A 272 0.63 -20.21 5.40
C ARG A 272 1.21 -21.25 4.44
N CYS A 273 0.38 -22.11 3.85
CA CYS A 273 0.81 -23.10 2.86
C CYS A 273 1.05 -22.51 1.45
N TYR A 274 0.74 -21.23 1.22
CA TYR A 274 0.95 -20.57 -0.08
C TYR A 274 1.38 -19.09 0.06
N GLN A 275 0.91 -18.36 1.08
CA GLN A 275 1.50 -17.07 1.42
C GLN A 275 2.86 -17.25 2.08
N LEU A 276 3.83 -16.40 1.73
CA LEU A 276 5.21 -16.57 2.20
C LEU A 276 5.30 -16.46 3.74
N PRO A 277 6.14 -17.27 4.41
CA PRO A 277 6.38 -17.08 5.84
C PRO A 277 7.15 -15.77 6.10
N PRO A 278 6.89 -15.03 7.20
CA PRO A 278 7.56 -13.74 7.47
C PRO A 278 9.09 -13.76 7.40
N GLY A 279 9.75 -14.81 7.89
CA GLY A 279 11.20 -14.98 7.79
C GLY A 279 11.72 -15.45 6.42
N GLY A 280 10.83 -15.60 5.43
CA GLY A 280 11.08 -16.26 4.15
C GLY A 280 11.72 -15.39 3.06
N ARG A 281 12.74 -14.57 3.38
CA ARG A 281 13.40 -13.68 2.39
C ARG A 281 13.87 -14.41 1.13
N GLY A 282 14.50 -15.59 1.28
CA GLY A 282 14.96 -16.39 0.14
C GLY A 282 13.83 -16.87 -0.78
N LEU A 283 12.65 -17.19 -0.21
CA LEU A 283 11.47 -17.56 -1.00
C LEU A 283 10.90 -16.34 -1.73
N ALA A 284 10.88 -15.17 -1.09
CA ALA A 284 10.43 -13.93 -1.72
C ALA A 284 11.28 -13.58 -2.95
N ARG A 285 12.61 -13.62 -2.83
CA ARG A 285 13.53 -13.40 -3.96
C ARG A 285 13.27 -14.38 -5.11
N ARG A 286 13.10 -15.68 -4.81
CA ARG A 286 12.79 -16.71 -5.82
C ARG A 286 11.43 -16.48 -6.49
N ALA A 287 10.40 -16.10 -5.71
CA ALA A 287 9.05 -15.83 -6.24
C ALA A 287 9.04 -14.58 -7.13
N ILE A 288 9.78 -13.53 -6.75
CA ILE A 288 9.98 -12.34 -7.58
C ILE A 288 10.66 -12.72 -8.90
N THR A 289 11.81 -13.41 -8.85
CA THR A 289 12.50 -13.84 -10.07
C THR A 289 11.62 -14.72 -10.95
N ARG A 290 10.86 -15.64 -10.35
CA ARG A 290 9.90 -16.48 -11.08
C ARG A 290 8.88 -15.62 -11.81
N ASP A 291 8.18 -14.74 -11.11
CA ASP A 291 7.07 -13.98 -11.70
C ASP A 291 7.53 -13.01 -12.80
N ILE A 292 8.75 -12.45 -12.68
CA ILE A 292 9.40 -11.69 -13.76
C ILE A 292 9.57 -12.58 -14.99
N ASN A 293 10.15 -13.77 -14.83
CA ASN A 293 10.37 -14.72 -15.93
C ASN A 293 9.06 -15.29 -16.51
N GLU A 294 7.97 -15.25 -15.75
CA GLU A 294 6.64 -15.68 -16.19
C GLU A 294 5.85 -14.56 -16.91
N GLY A 295 6.40 -13.34 -17.00
CA GLY A 295 5.85 -12.25 -17.80
C GLY A 295 5.02 -11.23 -17.02
N ALA A 296 5.21 -11.11 -15.70
CA ALA A 296 4.71 -9.97 -14.95
C ALA A 296 5.29 -8.66 -15.51
N ASP A 297 4.47 -7.62 -15.60
CA ASP A 297 4.89 -6.27 -16.02
C ASP A 297 5.21 -5.39 -14.80
N ILE A 298 4.61 -5.71 -13.65
CA ILE A 298 4.82 -5.06 -12.35
C ILE A 298 4.91 -6.16 -11.29
N ILE A 299 5.87 -6.04 -10.38
CA ILE A 299 5.97 -6.90 -9.19
C ILE A 299 5.59 -6.13 -7.93
N MET A 300 4.86 -6.78 -7.04
CA MET A 300 4.34 -6.17 -5.82
C MET A 300 4.79 -6.91 -4.55
N VAL A 301 5.15 -6.13 -3.53
CA VAL A 301 5.39 -6.61 -2.16
C VAL A 301 4.20 -6.26 -1.26
N LYS A 302 3.76 -7.23 -0.46
CA LYS A 302 2.62 -7.08 0.47
C LYS A 302 2.84 -7.93 1.74
N PRO A 303 2.73 -7.38 2.97
CA PRO A 303 2.57 -5.95 3.35
C PRO A 303 3.75 -5.05 2.94
N ALA A 304 3.69 -3.75 3.24
CA ALA A 304 4.71 -2.79 2.82
C ALA A 304 5.70 -2.42 3.95
N SER A 305 5.26 -1.73 4.99
CA SER A 305 6.12 -1.13 6.01
C SER A 305 6.92 -2.17 6.80
N GLN A 306 6.36 -3.36 7.04
CA GLN A 306 7.08 -4.45 7.72
C GLN A 306 8.02 -5.26 6.79
N TYR A 307 8.07 -4.92 5.50
CA TYR A 307 8.82 -5.66 4.47
C TYR A 307 9.57 -4.72 3.51
N LEU A 308 10.03 -3.56 4.02
CA LEU A 308 10.81 -2.59 3.23
C LEU A 308 12.12 -3.21 2.71
N ASP A 309 12.71 -4.15 3.44
CA ASP A 309 13.86 -4.93 3.00
C ASP A 309 13.55 -5.79 1.76
N ILE A 310 12.33 -6.35 1.68
CA ILE A 310 11.86 -7.11 0.52
C ILE A 310 11.53 -6.20 -0.67
N ILE A 311 11.05 -4.97 -0.43
CA ILE A 311 10.88 -3.97 -1.50
C ILE A 311 12.24 -3.60 -2.09
N SER A 312 13.27 -3.47 -1.25
CA SER A 312 14.65 -3.25 -1.69
C SER A 312 15.20 -4.42 -2.51
N ASP A 313 14.99 -5.67 -2.06
CA ASP A 313 15.31 -6.87 -2.84
C ASP A 313 14.57 -6.89 -4.19
N ALA A 314 13.28 -6.52 -4.19
CA ALA A 314 12.48 -6.46 -5.42
C ALA A 314 13.03 -5.41 -6.39
N LYS A 315 13.48 -4.26 -5.90
CA LYS A 315 14.12 -3.24 -6.73
C LYS A 315 15.48 -3.67 -7.28
N GLU A 316 16.26 -4.45 -6.52
CA GLU A 316 17.51 -5.03 -7.02
C GLU A 316 17.24 -6.05 -8.14
N ILE A 317 16.32 -6.99 -7.91
CA ILE A 317 16.02 -8.08 -8.85
C ILE A 317 15.28 -7.56 -10.10
N GLY A 318 14.31 -6.67 -9.90
CA GLY A 318 13.48 -6.05 -10.95
C GLY A 318 13.88 -4.60 -11.22
N LYS A 319 15.18 -4.29 -11.32
CA LYS A 319 15.69 -2.91 -11.44
C LYS A 319 15.08 -2.10 -12.58
N ASP A 320 14.72 -2.76 -13.67
CA ASP A 320 14.15 -2.16 -14.88
C ASP A 320 12.60 -2.20 -14.89
N MET A 321 11.99 -2.69 -13.82
CA MET A 321 10.54 -2.83 -13.68
C MET A 321 9.95 -1.86 -12.65
N PRO A 322 8.68 -1.47 -12.80
CA PRO A 322 7.94 -0.83 -11.72
C PRO A 322 7.77 -1.79 -10.55
N ILE A 323 7.98 -1.26 -9.34
CA ILE A 323 7.78 -2.00 -8.09
C ILE A 323 6.59 -1.38 -7.37
N ALA A 324 5.57 -2.20 -7.11
CA ALA A 324 4.43 -1.81 -6.30
C ALA A 324 4.61 -2.26 -4.85
N ALA A 325 4.09 -1.47 -3.92
CA ALA A 325 4.00 -1.85 -2.52
C ALA A 325 2.58 -1.61 -2.01
N TYR A 326 2.04 -2.56 -1.26
CA TYR A 326 0.70 -2.42 -0.68
C TYR A 326 0.82 -2.11 0.81
N GLN A 327 0.50 -0.87 1.18
CA GLN A 327 0.27 -0.48 2.58
C GLN A 327 -1.08 -1.04 3.04
N VAL A 328 -1.04 -2.18 3.70
CA VAL A 328 -2.24 -3.01 3.91
C VAL A 328 -3.15 -2.45 4.98
N SER A 329 -4.33 -3.05 5.08
CA SER A 329 -5.41 -2.65 5.95
C SER A 329 -4.99 -2.54 7.43
N GLY A 330 -4.17 -3.48 7.92
CA GLY A 330 -3.66 -3.46 9.29
C GLY A 330 -2.59 -2.39 9.52
N GLU A 331 -1.77 -2.07 8.52
CA GLU A 331 -0.78 -0.98 8.62
C GLU A 331 -1.49 0.38 8.69
N TYR A 332 -2.49 0.58 7.83
CA TYR A 332 -3.33 1.77 7.84
C TYR A 332 -4.10 1.91 9.17
N ALA A 333 -4.79 0.86 9.62
CA ALA A 333 -5.55 0.91 10.87
C ALA A 333 -4.64 1.12 12.10
N MET A 334 -3.43 0.55 12.10
CA MET A 334 -2.44 0.74 13.15
C MET A 334 -1.98 2.20 13.23
N ILE A 335 -1.71 2.84 12.09
CA ILE A 335 -1.35 4.27 12.03
C ILE A 335 -2.49 5.13 12.56
N HIS A 336 -3.74 4.87 12.15
CA HIS A 336 -4.92 5.57 12.68
C HIS A 336 -5.08 5.42 14.19
N ALA A 337 -4.94 4.18 14.70
CA ALA A 337 -5.09 3.91 16.13
C ALA A 337 -4.02 4.61 16.98
N ALA A 338 -2.76 4.57 16.54
CA ALA A 338 -1.66 5.23 17.24
C ALA A 338 -1.76 6.76 17.17
N ALA A 339 -2.19 7.33 16.04
CA ALA A 339 -2.46 8.77 15.94
C ALA A 339 -3.62 9.20 16.87
N ALA A 340 -4.71 8.42 16.91
CA ALA A 340 -5.83 8.69 17.81
C ALA A 340 -5.44 8.58 19.30
N ALA A 341 -4.44 7.76 19.63
CA ALA A 341 -3.87 7.66 20.97
C ALA A 341 -2.84 8.76 21.29
N GLY A 342 -2.58 9.68 20.36
CA GLY A 342 -1.64 10.79 20.56
C GLY A 342 -0.16 10.40 20.46
N VAL A 343 0.17 9.23 19.89
CA VAL A 343 1.57 8.79 19.72
C VAL A 343 2.30 9.67 18.70
N PHE A 344 1.60 10.08 17.63
CA PHE A 344 2.10 10.95 16.57
C PHE A 344 0.96 11.65 15.84
N ASP A 345 1.30 12.63 15.01
CA ASP A 345 0.38 13.22 14.03
C ASP A 345 0.10 12.26 12.87
N LEU A 346 -1.17 12.14 12.46
CA LEU A 346 -1.61 11.19 11.43
C LEU A 346 -0.95 11.49 10.08
N ARG A 347 -0.93 12.76 9.67
CA ARG A 347 -0.39 13.17 8.38
C ARG A 347 1.11 12.90 8.31
N GLN A 348 1.86 13.34 9.32
CA GLN A 348 3.31 13.12 9.38
C GLN A 348 3.67 11.64 9.29
N MET A 349 2.99 10.77 10.06
CA MET A 349 3.28 9.33 10.01
C MET A 349 2.86 8.69 8.68
N ALA A 350 1.75 9.11 8.07
CA ALA A 350 1.35 8.63 6.75
C ALA A 350 2.39 9.00 5.67
N GLU A 351 2.86 10.26 5.68
CA GLU A 351 3.93 10.74 4.80
C GLU A 351 5.24 9.98 5.04
N GLU A 352 5.66 9.79 6.29
CA GLU A 352 6.90 9.07 6.63
C GLU A 352 6.84 7.60 6.23
N ALA A 353 5.72 6.90 6.49
CA ALA A 353 5.53 5.51 6.06
C ALA A 353 5.60 5.37 4.53
N THR A 354 4.99 6.30 3.80
CA THR A 354 4.97 6.28 2.33
C THR A 354 6.33 6.65 1.75
N GLN A 355 7.04 7.62 2.34
CA GLN A 355 8.43 7.92 2.00
C GLN A 355 9.37 6.73 2.27
N GLY A 356 9.13 5.97 3.33
CA GLY A 356 9.83 4.70 3.59
C GLY A 356 9.65 3.69 2.46
N ILE A 357 8.43 3.55 1.95
CA ILE A 357 8.09 2.70 0.80
C ILE A 357 8.84 3.15 -0.47
N LEU A 358 8.84 4.45 -0.77
CA LEU A 358 9.53 5.02 -1.93
C LEU A 358 11.05 4.85 -1.82
N ARG A 359 11.61 5.13 -0.64
CA ARG A 359 13.04 4.95 -0.33
C ARG A 359 13.49 3.50 -0.48
N ALA A 360 12.62 2.54 -0.16
CA ALA A 360 12.91 1.14 -0.37
C ALA A 360 12.91 0.72 -1.86
N GLY A 361 12.45 1.58 -2.77
CA GLY A 361 12.53 1.36 -4.21
C GLY A 361 11.18 1.31 -4.94
N ALA A 362 10.06 1.30 -4.21
CA ALA A 362 8.73 1.27 -4.81
C ALA A 362 8.43 2.54 -5.63
N SER A 363 7.81 2.36 -6.79
CA SER A 363 7.34 3.44 -7.67
C SER A 363 5.82 3.53 -7.74
N ILE A 364 5.11 2.58 -7.13
CA ILE A 364 3.65 2.49 -7.07
C ILE A 364 3.26 2.14 -5.64
N VAL A 365 2.29 2.85 -5.07
CA VAL A 365 1.81 2.65 -3.70
C VAL A 365 0.31 2.38 -3.73
N VAL A 366 -0.08 1.16 -3.33
CA VAL A 366 -1.47 0.82 -3.06
C VAL A 366 -1.76 1.18 -1.61
N SER A 367 -2.60 2.19 -1.37
CA SER A 367 -2.87 2.69 -0.02
C SER A 367 -4.29 3.22 0.18
N TYR A 368 -4.81 2.99 1.38
CA TYR A 368 -6.08 3.55 1.85
C TYR A 368 -5.98 5.04 2.21
N PHE A 369 -4.77 5.59 2.41
CA PHE A 369 -4.53 7.04 2.57
C PHE A 369 -4.60 7.81 1.24
N THR A 370 -4.96 7.17 0.13
CA THR A 370 -5.00 7.84 -1.18
C THR A 370 -5.90 9.09 -1.17
N PRO A 371 -7.13 9.08 -0.61
CA PRO A 371 -7.94 10.28 -0.52
C PRO A 371 -7.23 11.44 0.20
N GLU A 372 -6.57 11.16 1.32
CA GLU A 372 -5.81 12.13 2.09
C GLU A 372 -4.60 12.67 1.31
N PHE A 373 -3.82 11.81 0.65
CA PHE A 373 -2.68 12.24 -0.16
C PHE A 373 -3.08 13.09 -1.37
N LEU A 374 -4.26 12.87 -1.94
CA LEU A 374 -4.76 13.72 -3.02
C LEU A 374 -5.01 15.17 -2.55
N ASP A 375 -5.30 15.36 -1.27
CA ASP A 375 -5.44 16.67 -0.63
C ASP A 375 -4.11 17.24 -0.12
N TRP A 376 -3.25 16.39 0.45
CA TRP A 376 -1.97 16.84 1.04
C TRP A 376 -0.89 17.15 0.01
N LEU A 377 -0.90 16.44 -1.12
CA LEU A 377 0.02 16.70 -2.22
C LEU A 377 -0.49 17.88 -3.05
N SER A 378 0.37 18.87 -3.24
CA SER A 378 0.17 19.92 -4.24
C SER A 378 0.05 19.30 -5.64
N ASN A 379 -0.68 19.98 -6.53
CA ASN A 379 -0.78 19.60 -7.94
C ASN A 379 0.56 19.72 -8.66
#